data_AF-A0A244E7M7-F1
#
_entry.id   AF-A0A244E7M7-F1
#
_cell.length_a   1.000
_cell.length_b   1.000
_cell.length_c   1.000
_cell.angle_alpha   90.00
_cell.angle_beta   90.00
_cell.angle_gamma   90.00
#
_symmetry.space_group_name_H-M   'P 1'
#
loop_
_entity.id
_entity.type
_entity.pdbx_description
1 polymer ?
#
loop_
_entity_poly.entity_id
_entity_poly.type
_entity_poly.pdbx_seq_one_letter_code
_entity_poly.pdbx_strand_id
1 'polypeptide(L)' 'MHEFEIQSMTCGHCASRVAQAVKGLDPQAKVEVNLPAKKVRVESAEDRASVATALAEAGYPTA' A
#
# COMPACT_ATOMS: atom_id res chain seq x y z
N MET A 1 11.35 -4.86 -2.59
CA MET A 1 10.72 -3.85 -1.71
C MET A 1 10.40 -2.63 -2.55
N HIS A 2 9.14 -2.22 -2.53
CA HIS A 2 8.56 -1.15 -3.34
C HIS A 2 8.07 -0.02 -2.42
N GLU A 3 8.20 1.23 -2.84
CA GLU A 3 7.68 2.39 -2.10
C GLU A 3 6.58 3.08 -2.93
N PHE A 4 5.50 3.45 -2.25
CA PHE A 4 4.32 4.11 -2.82
C PHE A 4 4.00 5.35 -2.00
N GLU A 5 3.63 6.43 -2.68
CA GLU A 5 3.13 7.63 -2.02
C GLU A 5 1.61 7.69 -2.14
N ILE A 6 0.93 7.78 -0.98
CA ILE A 6 -0.54 7.73 -0.91
C ILE A 6 -1.03 9.00 -0.24
N GLN A 7 -1.33 10.02 -1.05
CA GLN A 7 -1.76 11.33 -0.55
C GLN A 7 -3.09 11.29 0.22
N SER A 8 -3.94 10.31 -0.09
CA SER A 8 -5.25 10.12 0.54
C SER A 8 -5.19 9.50 1.95
N MET A 9 -3.99 9.15 2.46
CA MET A 9 -3.84 8.68 3.84
C MET A 9 -3.88 9.84 4.83
N THR A 10 -4.99 9.98 5.52
CA THR A 10 -5.20 11.02 6.55
C THR A 10 -5.37 10.44 7.96
N CYS A 11 -5.49 9.12 8.12
CA CYS A 11 -5.77 8.45 9.39
C CYS A 11 -5.12 7.05 9.45
N GLY A 12 -4.87 6.53 10.67
CA GLY A 12 -4.42 5.14 10.90
C GLY A 12 -5.35 4.07 10.31
N HIS A 13 -6.65 4.35 10.14
CA HIS A 13 -7.56 3.44 9.44
C HIS A 13 -7.22 3.27 7.95
N CYS A 14 -6.72 4.33 7.29
CA CYS A 14 -6.28 4.27 5.90
C CYS A 14 -5.05 3.37 5.77
N ALA A 15 -4.13 3.43 6.74
CA ALA A 15 -2.94 2.57 6.78
C ALA A 15 -3.32 1.08 6.85
N SER A 16 -4.25 0.71 7.73
CA SER A 16 -4.74 -0.68 7.85
C SER A 16 -5.42 -1.17 6.57
N ARG A 17 -6.26 -0.33 5.94
CA ARG A 17 -6.92 -0.66 4.67
C ARG A 17 -5.91 -0.92 3.55
N VAL A 18 -4.89 -0.08 3.44
CA VAL A 18 -3.82 -0.27 2.45
C VAL A 18 -3.05 -1.56 2.71
N ALA A 19 -2.70 -1.85 3.97
CA ALA A 19 -2.08 -3.12 4.31
C ALA A 19 -2.97 -4.32 3.95
N GLN A 20 -4.29 -4.23 4.15
CA GLN A 20 -5.23 -5.27 3.77
C GLN A 20 -5.34 -5.45 2.26
N ALA A 21 -5.34 -4.35 1.48
CA ALA A 21 -5.38 -4.42 0.02
C ALA A 21 -4.18 -5.17 -0.54
N VAL A 22 -2.98 -4.81 -0.07
CA VAL A 22 -1.74 -5.50 -0.46
C VAL A 22 -1.75 -6.96 0.00
N LYS A 23 -2.21 -7.24 1.22
CA LYS A 23 -2.33 -8.63 1.71
C LYS A 23 -3.38 -9.46 0.98
N GLY A 24 -4.38 -8.82 0.36
CA GLY A 24 -5.34 -9.48 -0.51
C GLY A 24 -4.71 -9.96 -1.82
N LEU A 25 -3.73 -9.21 -2.34
CA LEU A 25 -2.93 -9.58 -3.50
C LEU A 25 -1.84 -10.62 -3.12
N ASP A 26 -1.06 -10.31 -2.09
CA ASP A 26 0.03 -11.17 -1.59
C ASP A 26 -0.10 -11.33 -0.06
N PRO A 27 -0.62 -12.47 0.42
CA PRO A 27 -0.81 -12.73 1.86
C PRO A 27 0.50 -12.71 2.67
N GLN A 28 1.64 -12.93 2.01
CA GLN A 28 2.96 -12.93 2.64
C GLN A 28 3.63 -11.54 2.61
N ALA A 29 3.02 -10.56 1.94
CA ALA A 29 3.59 -9.24 1.84
C ALA A 29 3.70 -8.55 3.21
N LYS A 30 4.84 -7.88 3.44
CA LYS A 30 4.98 -6.93 4.54
C LYS A 30 4.66 -5.53 4.06
N VAL A 31 3.87 -4.82 4.86
CA VAL A 31 3.47 -3.45 4.57
C VAL A 31 3.87 -2.57 5.75
N GLU A 32 4.68 -1.56 5.49
CA GLU A 32 5.08 -0.55 6.45
C GLU A 32 4.51 0.80 5.99
N VAL A 33 3.63 1.38 6.80
CA VAL A 33 3.01 2.67 6.49
C VAL A 33 3.64 3.76 7.33
N ASN A 34 4.15 4.79 6.66
CA ASN A 34 4.65 6.01 7.24
C ASN A 34 3.67 7.15 6.94
N LEU A 35 2.71 7.36 7.85
CA LEU A 35 1.72 8.45 7.76
C LEU A 35 2.35 9.86 7.71
N PRO A 36 3.32 10.23 8.58
CA PRO A 36 3.89 11.58 8.53
C PRO A 36 4.62 11.86 7.20
N ALA A 37 5.20 10.84 6.57
CA ALA A 37 5.81 10.95 5.25
C ALA A 37 4.85 10.64 4.09
N LYS A 38 3.59 10.23 4.38
CA LYS A 38 2.59 9.74 3.40
C LYS A 38 3.10 8.63 2.47
N LYS A 39 4.02 7.80 2.98
CA LYS A 39 4.70 6.74 2.24
C LYS A 39 4.29 5.37 2.74
N VAL A 40 4.25 4.42 1.83
CA VAL A 40 3.97 3.01 2.09
C VAL A 40 5.07 2.19 1.48
N ARG A 41 5.75 1.40 2.29
CA ARG A 41 6.70 0.39 1.81
C ARG A 41 6.02 -0.95 1.79
N VAL A 42 6.17 -1.65 0.67
CA VAL A 42 5.63 -2.98 0.45
C VAL A 42 6.77 -3.90 0.08
N GLU A 43 6.97 -4.94 0.87
CA GLU A 43 7.81 -6.07 0.53
C GLU A 43 6.88 -7.22 0.10
N SER A 44 6.74 -7.41 -1.21
CA SER A 44 5.94 -8.45 -1.84
C SER A 44 6.78 -9.20 -2.87
N ALA A 45 6.36 -10.43 -3.20
CA ALA A 45 6.89 -11.15 -4.36
C ALA A 45 6.39 -10.55 -5.69
N GLU A 46 5.23 -9.90 -5.65
CA GLU A 46 4.61 -9.22 -6.79
C GLU A 46 5.37 -7.96 -7.21
N ASP A 47 5.24 -7.63 -8.50
CA ASP A 47 5.86 -6.47 -9.11
C ASP A 47 5.19 -5.16 -8.68
N ARG A 48 5.91 -4.04 -8.83
CA ARG A 48 5.43 -2.73 -8.34
C ARG A 48 4.09 -2.34 -8.97
N ALA A 49 3.90 -2.67 -10.24
CA ALA A 49 2.68 -2.35 -10.99
C ALA A 49 1.46 -3.16 -10.50
N SER A 50 1.63 -4.44 -10.15
CA SER A 50 0.56 -5.27 -9.57
C SER A 50 0.10 -4.68 -8.24
N VAL A 51 1.05 -4.33 -7.38
CA VAL A 51 0.76 -3.73 -6.07
C VAL A 51 0.09 -2.37 -6.23
N ALA A 52 0.57 -1.50 -7.13
CA ALA A 52 -0.05 -0.21 -7.42
C ALA A 52 -1.51 -0.38 -7.88
N THR A 53 -1.77 -1.37 -8.73
CA THR A 53 -3.12 -1.69 -9.22
C THR A 53 -4.03 -2.12 -8.08
N ALA A 54 -3.58 -3.07 -7.23
CA ALA A 54 -4.36 -3.52 -6.08
C ALA A 54 -4.67 -2.38 -5.09
N LEU A 55 -3.71 -1.47 -4.89
CA LEU A 55 -3.91 -0.26 -4.07
C LEU A 55 -4.94 0.68 -4.70
N ALA A 56 -4.87 0.92 -6.01
CA ALA A 56 -5.83 1.73 -6.74
C ALA A 56 -7.25 1.13 -6.71
N GLU A 57 -7.39 -0.18 -6.90
CA GLU A 57 -8.68 -0.88 -6.78
C GLU A 57 -9.28 -0.80 -5.37
N ALA A 58 -8.43 -0.75 -4.34
CA ALA A 58 -8.85 -0.51 -2.96
C ALA A 58 -9.20 0.96 -2.66
N GLY A 59 -9.12 1.86 -3.65
CA GLY A 59 -9.40 3.29 -3.52
C GLY A 59 -8.22 4.13 -3.04
N TYR A 60 -7.00 3.60 -3.13
CA TYR A 60 -5.76 4.26 -2.75
C TYR A 60 -4.81 4.38 -3.94
N PRO A 61 -5.12 5.23 -4.94
CA PRO A 61 -4.25 5.44 -6.08
C PRO A 61 -2.89 5.97 -5.62
N THR A 62 -1.83 5.40 -6.18
CA THR A 62 -0.44 5.72 -5.86
C THR A 62 0.20 6.46 -7.03
N ALA A 63 0.97 7.52 -6.74
CA ALA A 63 1.79 8.21 -7.74
C ALA A 63 3.20 7.59 -7.86
#